data_AF-A0A7J6SRV9-F1
#
_entry.id   AF-A0A7J6SRV9-F1
#
_cell.length_a   1.000
_cell.length_b   1.000
_cell.length_c   1.000
_cell.angle_alpha   90.00
_cell.angle_beta   90.00
_cell.angle_gamma   90.00
#
_symmetry.space_group_name_H-M   'P 1'
#
loop_
_entity.id
_entity.type
_entity.pdbx_description
1 polymer ?
#
loop_
_entity_poly.entity_id
_entity_poly.type
_entity_poly.pdbx_seq_one_letter_code
_entity_poly.pdbx_strand_id
1 'polypeptide(L)'
;LVTDVQKVDPIINTVLNREIYKKGGRTLITVGDLDVDYSPNFSMFMTTRDAALTFTPDVASRVTMVNFNVTKESLQAQCLHALLKSERPDVEEKRVKALKLQGEFRVRIRELEDGLLHALSNVTGSILDDEAIVSTLETLKCEAAEVAEEASKADVNLREIDAVSSAYIPLSTSAANLFFVVQGLSALSNLYQFGLVRYLELYNAVVLQEQPQSSSQSITGAPISRLRVIWQRLVRLAYDYVGSGLLAADRLIFLLRVAEIGSSMSSSTPPPSGYMQLLSMSMEEDDEKPLS
;
A
#
# COMPACT_ATOMS: atom_id res chain seq x y z
N LEU A 1 3.27 -5.25 23.23
CA LEU A 1 3.77 -4.42 22.11
C LEU A 1 4.93 -3.59 22.65
N VAL A 2 6.12 -3.75 22.10
CA VAL A 2 7.31 -2.96 22.44
C VAL A 2 7.56 -2.00 21.29
N THR A 3 7.77 -0.72 21.59
CA THR A 3 7.87 0.36 20.62
C THR A 3 9.29 0.92 20.52
N ASP A 4 9.61 1.56 19.40
CA ASP A 4 10.87 2.25 19.13
C ASP A 4 12.11 1.36 19.31
N VAL A 5 12.03 0.12 18.79
CA VAL A 5 13.11 -0.87 18.85
C VAL A 5 14.22 -0.52 17.86
N GLN A 6 15.04 0.47 18.24
CA GLN A 6 16.29 0.83 17.53
C GLN A 6 17.47 -0.01 17.99
N LYS A 7 17.50 -0.33 19.29
CA LYS A 7 18.46 -1.22 19.92
C LYS A 7 17.69 -2.25 20.73
N VAL A 8 17.88 -3.53 20.42
CA VAL A 8 17.30 -4.62 21.18
C VAL A 8 18.14 -4.80 22.44
N ASP A 9 17.51 -4.68 23.60
CA ASP A 9 18.17 -4.97 24.88
C ASP A 9 18.47 -6.49 24.95
N PRO A 10 19.73 -6.88 25.24
CA PRO A 10 20.10 -8.28 25.40
C PRO A 10 19.27 -9.06 26.42
N ILE A 11 18.62 -8.41 27.39
CA ILE A 11 17.72 -9.04 28.37
C ILE A 11 16.58 -9.81 27.68
N ILE A 12 16.16 -9.36 26.49
CA ILE A 12 15.06 -9.98 25.73
C ILE A 12 15.54 -11.19 24.92
N ASN A 13 16.84 -11.46 24.82
CA ASN A 13 17.38 -12.56 24.02
C ASN A 13 16.81 -13.92 24.40
N THR A 14 16.63 -14.20 25.70
CA THR A 14 16.05 -15.46 26.19
C THR A 14 14.60 -15.62 25.72
N VAL A 15 13.85 -14.50 25.66
CA VAL A 15 12.48 -14.43 25.16
C VAL A 15 12.43 -14.64 23.64
N LEU A 16 13.35 -14.02 22.88
CA LEU A 16 13.44 -14.18 21.43
C LEU A 16 13.82 -15.61 21.04
N ASN A 17 14.78 -16.21 21.76
CA ASN A 17 15.22 -17.60 21.56
C ASN A 17 14.18 -18.64 22.01
N ARG A 18 13.15 -18.22 22.76
CA ARG A 18 12.20 -19.11 23.42
C ARG A 18 12.93 -20.15 24.29
N GLU A 19 13.87 -19.70 25.10
CA GLU A 19 14.64 -20.52 26.07
C GLU A 19 13.77 -20.92 27.27
N ILE A 20 12.76 -21.73 26.99
CA ILE A 20 11.74 -22.16 27.96
C ILE A 20 12.17 -23.50 28.56
N TYR A 21 12.04 -23.64 29.87
CA TYR A 21 12.35 -24.89 30.57
C TYR A 21 11.26 -25.25 31.58
N LYS A 22 11.20 -26.53 31.95
CA LYS A 22 10.20 -27.03 32.91
C LYS A 22 10.85 -27.38 34.24
N LYS A 23 10.31 -26.83 35.34
CA LYS A 23 10.77 -27.12 36.70
C LYS A 23 9.55 -27.36 37.60
N GLY A 24 9.46 -28.56 38.19
CA GLY A 24 8.37 -28.91 39.11
C GLY A 24 6.96 -28.80 38.49
N GLY A 25 6.80 -29.18 37.23
CA GLY A 25 5.51 -29.10 36.51
C GLY A 25 5.15 -27.70 36.01
N ARG A 26 5.90 -26.66 36.38
CA ARG A 26 5.76 -25.30 35.85
C ARG A 26 6.65 -25.12 34.63
N THR A 27 6.19 -24.31 33.70
CA THR A 27 6.96 -23.89 32.52
C THR A 27 7.49 -22.49 32.81
N LEU A 28 8.80 -22.31 32.82
CA LEU A 28 9.46 -21.05 33.18
C LEU A 28 10.36 -20.56 32.03
N ILE A 29 10.66 -19.27 32.08
CA ILE A 29 11.64 -18.61 31.23
C ILE A 29 12.47 -17.67 32.12
N THR A 30 13.80 -17.66 31.90
CA THR A 30 14.69 -16.75 32.62
C THR A 30 14.80 -15.45 31.84
N VAL A 31 14.48 -14.32 32.48
CA VAL A 31 14.59 -12.98 31.89
C VAL A 31 15.51 -12.16 32.77
N GLY A 32 16.71 -11.86 32.27
CA GLY A 32 17.79 -11.32 33.10
C GLY A 32 18.15 -12.30 34.22
N ASP A 33 17.94 -11.88 35.46
CA ASP A 33 18.22 -12.69 36.66
C ASP A 33 16.97 -13.34 37.28
N LEU A 34 15.80 -13.17 36.66
CA LEU A 34 14.51 -13.60 37.21
C LEU A 34 13.93 -14.77 36.43
N ASP A 35 13.51 -15.81 37.17
CA ASP A 35 12.71 -16.90 36.63
C ASP A 35 11.22 -16.56 36.70
N VAL A 36 10.58 -16.46 35.53
CA VAL A 36 9.17 -16.07 35.38
C VAL A 36 8.38 -17.23 34.77
N ASP A 37 7.14 -17.42 35.20
CA ASP A 37 6.25 -18.40 34.57
C ASP A 37 5.93 -18.01 33.11
N TYR A 38 6.15 -18.95 32.20
CA TYR A 38 5.87 -18.77 30.78
C TYR A 38 4.43 -19.18 30.43
N SER A 39 3.68 -18.26 29.83
CA SER A 39 2.34 -18.53 29.30
C SER A 39 2.41 -18.96 27.82
N PRO A 40 1.76 -20.06 27.41
CA PRO A 40 1.77 -20.52 26.01
C PRO A 40 1.06 -19.54 25.05
N ASN A 41 0.22 -18.65 25.57
CA ASN A 41 -0.48 -17.63 24.78
C ASN A 41 0.30 -16.31 24.68
N PHE A 42 1.53 -16.25 25.22
CA PHE A 42 2.35 -15.06 25.15
C PHE A 42 2.80 -14.80 23.71
N SER A 43 2.47 -13.61 23.20
CA SER A 43 2.93 -13.10 21.91
C SER A 43 3.55 -11.72 22.09
N MET A 44 4.72 -11.52 21.49
CA MET A 44 5.44 -10.25 21.52
C MET A 44 5.50 -9.64 20.13
N PHE A 45 5.17 -8.36 20.04
CA PHE A 45 5.33 -7.56 18.83
C PHE A 45 6.30 -6.41 19.14
N MET A 46 7.26 -6.21 18.25
CA MET A 46 8.24 -5.13 18.31
C MET A 46 8.03 -4.20 17.12
N THR A 47 7.99 -2.90 17.35
CA THR A 47 7.80 -1.91 16.29
C THR A 47 8.92 -0.88 16.31
N THR A 48 9.28 -0.38 15.13
CA THR A 48 10.19 0.75 14.92
C THR A 48 9.58 1.66 13.86
N ARG A 49 9.84 2.97 13.98
CA ARG A 49 9.44 3.97 12.97
C ARG A 49 10.52 4.23 11.93
N ASP A 50 11.75 3.79 12.20
CA ASP A 50 12.88 3.99 11.31
C ASP A 50 12.95 2.87 10.26
N ALA A 51 12.65 3.21 9.02
CA ALA A 51 12.70 2.29 7.89
C ALA A 51 14.14 2.00 7.39
N ALA A 52 15.12 2.85 7.75
CA ALA A 52 16.52 2.67 7.38
C ALA A 52 17.31 1.83 8.41
N LEU A 53 16.66 1.47 9.52
CA LEU A 53 17.29 0.70 10.58
C LEU A 53 17.69 -0.69 10.08
N THR A 54 18.99 -0.96 10.12
CA THR A 54 19.54 -2.28 9.80
C THR A 54 19.77 -3.06 11.10
N PHE A 55 19.05 -4.17 11.27
CA PHE A 55 19.27 -5.08 12.39
C PHE A 55 20.48 -5.97 12.14
N THR A 56 21.17 -6.36 13.20
CA THR A 56 22.25 -7.35 13.11
C THR A 56 21.68 -8.71 12.66
N PRO A 57 22.47 -9.52 11.92
CA PRO A 57 22.04 -10.86 11.51
C PRO A 57 21.58 -11.74 12.68
N ASP A 58 22.18 -11.54 13.86
CA ASP A 58 21.83 -12.20 15.11
C ASP A 58 20.40 -11.87 15.57
N VAL A 59 19.99 -10.60 15.56
CA VAL A 59 18.59 -10.23 15.85
C VAL A 59 17.67 -10.71 14.72
N ALA A 60 18.08 -10.54 13.47
CA ALA A 60 17.28 -10.86 12.29
C ALA A 60 16.94 -12.35 12.17
N SER A 61 17.79 -13.25 12.67
CA SER A 61 17.53 -14.70 12.65
C SER A 61 16.46 -15.15 13.66
N ARG A 62 16.21 -14.34 14.71
CA ARG A 62 15.32 -14.67 15.83
C ARG A 62 13.96 -13.99 15.75
N VAL A 63 13.79 -13.05 14.82
CA VAL A 63 12.57 -12.26 14.66
C VAL A 63 12.04 -12.40 13.24
N THR A 64 10.72 -12.41 13.09
CA THR A 64 10.10 -12.27 11.78
C THR A 64 9.92 -10.79 11.47
N MET A 65 10.66 -10.28 10.50
CA MET A 65 10.52 -8.88 10.07
C MET A 65 9.29 -8.72 9.18
N VAL A 66 8.50 -7.69 9.45
CA VAL A 66 7.34 -7.30 8.64
C VAL A 66 7.54 -5.84 8.21
N ASN A 67 7.57 -5.60 6.90
CA ASN A 67 7.79 -4.27 6.35
C ASN A 67 6.46 -3.59 6.03
N PHE A 68 6.18 -2.47 6.70
CA PHE A 68 5.00 -1.64 6.49
C PHE A 68 5.30 -0.36 5.69
N ASN A 69 6.43 -0.32 4.97
CA ASN A 69 6.76 0.80 4.10
C ASN A 69 5.69 0.98 3.03
N VAL A 70 5.36 2.24 2.78
CA VAL A 70 4.36 2.62 1.79
C VAL A 70 4.94 2.43 0.40
N THR A 71 4.25 1.64 -0.43
CA THR A 71 4.59 1.43 -1.84
C THR A 71 3.87 2.43 -2.73
N LYS A 72 4.36 2.63 -3.96
CA LYS A 72 3.73 3.52 -4.96
C LYS A 72 2.29 3.14 -5.22
N GLU A 73 2.03 1.85 -5.36
CA GLU A 73 0.72 1.28 -5.65
C GLU A 73 -0.22 1.50 -4.47
N SER A 74 0.24 1.29 -3.24
CA SER A 74 -0.57 1.48 -2.04
C SER A 74 -0.98 2.95 -1.84
N LEU A 75 -0.06 3.89 -2.11
CA LEU A 75 -0.34 5.32 -2.01
C LEU A 75 -1.25 5.78 -3.15
N GLN A 76 -1.02 5.29 -4.36
CA GLN A 76 -1.87 5.57 -5.52
C GLN A 76 -3.31 5.11 -5.28
N ALA A 77 -3.51 3.92 -4.73
CA ALA A 77 -4.83 3.42 -4.32
C ALA A 77 -5.49 4.29 -3.25
N GLN A 78 -4.73 4.76 -2.24
CA GLN A 78 -5.25 5.67 -1.21
C GLN A 78 -5.66 7.03 -1.78
N CYS A 79 -4.83 7.60 -2.67
CA CYS A 79 -5.15 8.85 -3.37
C CYS A 79 -6.40 8.69 -4.24
N LEU A 80 -6.50 7.59 -5.00
CA LEU A 80 -7.67 7.29 -5.83
C LEU A 80 -8.94 7.17 -4.99
N HIS A 81 -8.88 6.45 -3.87
CA HIS A 81 -10.01 6.32 -2.96
C HIS A 81 -10.50 7.69 -2.44
N ALA A 82 -9.59 8.53 -1.96
CA ALA A 82 -9.97 9.85 -1.45
C ALA A 82 -10.52 10.78 -2.55
N LEU A 83 -9.97 10.70 -3.76
CA LEU A 83 -10.45 11.43 -4.93
C LEU A 83 -11.84 10.97 -5.37
N LEU A 84 -12.07 9.67 -5.51
CA LEU A 84 -13.39 9.10 -5.86
C LEU A 84 -14.43 9.42 -4.81
N LYS A 85 -14.07 9.35 -3.52
CA LYS A 85 -14.97 9.71 -2.42
C LYS A 85 -15.46 11.17 -2.49
N SER A 86 -14.64 12.09 -3.01
CA SER A 86 -15.01 13.49 -3.18
C SER A 86 -15.76 13.75 -4.49
N GLU A 87 -15.27 13.20 -5.60
CA GLU A 87 -15.79 13.49 -6.96
C GLU A 87 -17.02 12.65 -7.34
N ARG A 88 -17.03 11.37 -6.95
CA ARG A 88 -18.03 10.36 -7.30
C ARG A 88 -18.32 9.45 -6.10
N PRO A 89 -18.90 9.99 -5.01
CA PRO A 89 -19.22 9.19 -3.83
C PRO A 89 -20.15 8.02 -4.13
N ASP A 90 -21.02 8.17 -5.15
CA ASP A 90 -21.91 7.13 -5.66
C ASP A 90 -21.15 5.94 -6.28
N VAL A 91 -20.09 6.20 -7.03
CA VAL A 91 -19.22 5.17 -7.62
C VAL A 91 -18.39 4.51 -6.53
N GLU A 92 -17.85 5.28 -5.59
CA GLU A 92 -17.05 4.76 -4.49
C GLU A 92 -17.87 3.86 -3.55
N GLU A 93 -19.10 4.24 -3.21
CA GLU A 93 -19.98 3.41 -2.39
C GLU A 93 -20.30 2.08 -3.09
N LYS A 94 -20.56 2.11 -4.40
CA LYS A 94 -20.76 0.89 -5.20
C LYS A 94 -19.50 0.04 -5.25
N ARG A 95 -18.32 0.65 -5.40
CA ARG A 95 -17.02 -0.04 -5.39
C ARG A 95 -16.80 -0.78 -4.08
N VAL A 96 -16.97 -0.11 -2.94
CA VAL A 96 -16.79 -0.70 -1.60
C VAL A 96 -17.76 -1.86 -1.38
N LYS A 97 -19.03 -1.69 -1.75
CA LYS A 97 -20.03 -2.76 -1.66
C LYS A 97 -19.69 -3.96 -2.54
N ALA A 98 -19.30 -3.72 -3.79
CA ALA A 98 -18.91 -4.77 -4.73
C ALA A 98 -17.69 -5.56 -4.24
N LEU A 99 -16.65 -4.87 -3.75
CA LEU A 99 -15.46 -5.51 -3.18
C LEU A 99 -15.79 -6.34 -1.93
N LYS A 100 -16.68 -5.83 -1.07
CA LYS A 100 -17.13 -6.58 0.11
C LYS A 100 -17.86 -7.86 -0.28
N LEU A 101 -18.81 -7.76 -1.21
CA LEU A 101 -19.57 -8.90 -1.72
C LEU A 101 -18.66 -9.93 -2.40
N GLN A 102 -17.70 -9.48 -3.22
CA GLN A 102 -16.69 -10.34 -3.84
C GLN A 102 -15.86 -11.08 -2.77
N GLY A 103 -15.48 -10.38 -1.69
CA GLY A 103 -14.79 -11.00 -0.56
C GLY A 103 -15.61 -12.08 0.13
N GLU A 104 -16.89 -11.81 0.38
CA GLU A 104 -17.85 -12.77 0.95
C GLU A 104 -18.01 -14.00 0.06
N PHE A 105 -18.17 -13.82 -1.25
CA PHE A 105 -18.23 -14.95 -2.20
C PHE A 105 -16.95 -15.78 -2.21
N ARG A 106 -15.77 -15.15 -2.18
CA ARG A 106 -14.49 -15.89 -2.16
C ARG A 106 -14.33 -16.72 -0.89
N VAL A 107 -14.79 -16.19 0.26
CA VAL A 107 -14.82 -16.96 1.51
C VAL A 107 -15.82 -18.12 1.39
N ARG A 108 -17.03 -17.86 0.87
CA ARG A 108 -18.06 -18.88 0.73
C ARG A 108 -17.65 -20.03 -0.19
N ILE A 109 -17.03 -19.72 -1.33
CA ILE A 109 -16.49 -20.74 -2.25
C ILE A 109 -15.46 -21.60 -1.53
N ARG A 110 -14.55 -20.97 -0.77
CA ARG A 110 -13.53 -21.71 -0.01
C ARG A 110 -14.13 -22.61 1.06
N GLU A 111 -15.16 -22.15 1.77
CA GLU A 111 -15.89 -22.97 2.75
C GLU A 111 -16.57 -24.19 2.10
N LEU A 112 -17.17 -24.00 0.91
CA LEU A 112 -17.80 -25.09 0.16
C LEU A 112 -16.76 -26.08 -0.37
N GLU A 113 -15.61 -25.60 -0.85
CA GLU A 113 -14.48 -26.43 -1.28
C GLU A 113 -13.89 -27.24 -0.11
N ASP A 114 -13.65 -26.59 1.04
CA ASP A 114 -13.15 -27.25 2.25
C ASP A 114 -14.17 -28.28 2.77
N GLY A 115 -15.47 -27.96 2.70
CA GLY A 115 -16.56 -28.89 3.04
C GLY A 115 -16.61 -30.11 2.13
N LEU A 116 -16.44 -29.92 0.82
CA LEU A 116 -16.37 -31.02 -0.16
C LEU A 116 -15.15 -31.92 0.10
N LEU A 117 -13.98 -31.33 0.34
CA LEU A 117 -12.76 -32.07 0.67
C LEU A 117 -12.90 -32.84 1.99
N HIS A 118 -13.54 -32.24 2.99
CA HIS A 118 -13.82 -32.90 4.26
C HIS A 118 -14.77 -34.09 4.09
N ALA A 119 -15.84 -33.94 3.30
CA ALA A 119 -16.76 -35.01 3.00
C ALA A 119 -16.04 -36.17 2.29
N LEU A 120 -15.19 -35.89 1.30
CA LEU A 120 -14.37 -36.88 0.60
C LEU A 120 -13.35 -37.58 1.50
N SER A 121 -12.69 -36.84 2.40
CA SER A 121 -11.68 -37.39 3.30
C SER A 121 -12.26 -38.27 4.41
N ASN A 122 -13.52 -38.04 4.81
CA ASN A 122 -14.17 -38.82 5.85
C ASN A 122 -14.71 -40.17 5.34
N VAL A 123 -14.76 -40.38 4.03
CA VAL A 123 -15.23 -41.65 3.46
C VAL A 123 -14.18 -42.73 3.70
N THR A 124 -14.39 -43.54 4.73
CA THR A 124 -13.61 -44.74 5.03
C THR A 124 -14.31 -45.96 4.41
N GLY A 125 -14.38 -46.01 3.08
CA GLY A 125 -15.10 -47.07 2.34
C GLY A 125 -15.24 -46.77 0.84
N SER A 126 -16.02 -47.59 0.13
CA SER A 126 -16.40 -47.32 -1.26
C SER A 126 -17.39 -46.16 -1.31
N ILE A 127 -17.00 -45.06 -1.97
CA ILE A 127 -17.84 -43.86 -2.17
C ILE A 127 -19.17 -44.20 -2.86
N LEU A 128 -19.21 -45.30 -3.63
CA LEU A 128 -20.39 -45.76 -4.35
C LEU A 128 -21.42 -46.46 -3.46
N ASP A 129 -21.06 -46.80 -2.22
CA ASP A 129 -21.91 -47.63 -1.35
C ASP A 129 -22.82 -46.79 -0.44
N ASP A 130 -22.54 -45.49 -0.30
CA ASP A 130 -23.29 -44.58 0.57
C ASP A 130 -24.00 -43.49 -0.25
N GLU A 131 -25.26 -43.76 -0.58
CA GLU A 131 -26.13 -42.86 -1.35
C GLU A 131 -26.33 -41.50 -0.66
N ALA A 132 -26.25 -41.45 0.67
CA ALA A 132 -26.32 -40.19 1.42
C ALA A 132 -25.09 -39.31 1.12
N ILE A 133 -23.88 -39.90 1.09
CA ILE A 133 -22.64 -39.18 0.78
C ILE A 133 -22.68 -38.66 -0.65
N VAL A 134 -23.10 -39.49 -1.62
CA VAL A 134 -23.23 -39.07 -3.03
C VAL A 134 -24.18 -37.88 -3.15
N SER A 135 -25.34 -37.92 -2.49
CA SER A 135 -26.28 -36.79 -2.51
C SER A 135 -25.66 -35.52 -1.92
N THR A 136 -24.92 -35.61 -0.81
CA THR A 136 -24.29 -34.44 -0.19
C THR A 136 -23.20 -33.85 -1.08
N LEU A 137 -22.39 -34.68 -1.75
CA LEU A 137 -21.38 -34.23 -2.70
C LEU A 137 -22.01 -33.54 -3.92
N GLU A 138 -23.12 -34.07 -4.44
CA GLU A 138 -23.85 -33.43 -5.53
C GLU A 138 -24.44 -32.08 -5.11
N THR A 139 -25.05 -31.99 -3.92
CA THR A 139 -25.59 -30.72 -3.41
C THR A 139 -24.50 -29.66 -3.22
N LEU A 140 -23.37 -30.02 -2.59
CA LEU A 140 -22.24 -29.10 -2.36
C LEU A 140 -21.62 -28.65 -3.69
N LYS A 141 -21.51 -29.55 -4.66
CA LYS A 141 -21.01 -29.22 -6.00
C LYS A 141 -21.95 -28.27 -6.74
N CYS A 142 -23.27 -28.48 -6.65
CA CYS A 142 -24.26 -27.59 -7.24
C CYS A 142 -24.24 -26.21 -6.59
N GLU A 143 -24.22 -26.13 -5.26
CA GLU A 143 -24.14 -24.86 -4.52
C GLU A 143 -22.84 -24.11 -4.85
N ALA A 144 -21.70 -24.80 -4.89
CA ALA A 144 -20.42 -24.20 -5.27
C ALA A 144 -20.45 -23.64 -6.70
N ALA A 145 -21.08 -24.35 -7.64
CA ALA A 145 -21.23 -23.90 -9.02
C ALA A 145 -22.13 -22.65 -9.12
N GLU A 146 -23.23 -22.59 -8.36
CA GLU A 146 -24.14 -21.45 -8.32
C GLU A 146 -23.46 -20.20 -7.73
N VAL A 147 -22.78 -20.35 -6.58
CA VAL A 147 -22.03 -19.26 -5.95
C VAL A 147 -20.89 -18.78 -6.85
N ALA A 148 -20.21 -19.68 -7.56
CA ALA A 148 -19.16 -19.32 -8.52
C ALA A 148 -19.72 -18.53 -9.71
N GLU A 149 -20.91 -18.87 -10.21
CA GLU A 149 -21.57 -18.11 -11.28
C GLU A 149 -21.96 -16.71 -10.80
N GLU A 150 -22.50 -16.58 -9.59
CA GLU A 150 -22.86 -15.28 -9.02
C GLU A 150 -21.63 -14.41 -8.72
N ALA A 151 -20.55 -15.01 -8.23
CA ALA A 151 -19.26 -14.34 -8.06
C ALA A 151 -18.72 -13.80 -9.39
N SER A 152 -18.86 -14.56 -10.48
CA SER A 152 -18.48 -14.13 -11.83
C SER A 152 -19.30 -12.91 -12.30
N LYS A 153 -20.60 -12.86 -12.01
CA LYS A 153 -21.44 -11.68 -12.29
C LYS A 153 -20.99 -10.46 -11.47
N ALA A 154 -20.63 -10.66 -10.20
CA ALA A 154 -20.09 -9.59 -9.35
C ALA A 154 -18.74 -9.05 -9.87
N ASP A 155 -17.87 -9.92 -10.42
CA ASP A 155 -16.61 -9.52 -11.05
C ASP A 155 -16.83 -8.65 -12.30
N VAL A 156 -17.85 -8.93 -13.11
CA VAL A 156 -18.19 -8.09 -14.27
C VAL A 156 -18.63 -6.71 -13.81
N ASN A 157 -19.50 -6.62 -12.80
CA ASN A 157 -19.92 -5.34 -12.22
C ASN A 157 -18.74 -4.55 -11.66
N LEU A 158 -17.77 -5.22 -11.01
CA LEU A 158 -16.56 -4.58 -10.51
C LEU A 158 -15.72 -3.99 -11.64
N ARG A 159 -15.59 -4.69 -12.77
CA ARG A 159 -14.86 -4.19 -13.96
C ARG A 159 -15.52 -2.95 -14.55
N GLU A 160 -16.84 -2.87 -14.57
CA GLU A 160 -17.55 -1.67 -15.02
C GLU A 160 -17.27 -0.47 -14.08
N ILE A 161 -17.27 -0.70 -12.78
CA ILE A 161 -16.91 0.31 -11.77
C ILE A 161 -15.44 0.74 -11.93
N ASP A 162 -14.53 -0.20 -12.17
CA ASP A 162 -13.12 0.08 -12.44
C ASP A 162 -12.91 0.87 -13.74
N ALA A 163 -13.71 0.60 -14.77
CA ALA A 163 -13.67 1.37 -16.02
C ALA A 163 -14.04 2.85 -15.79
N VAL A 164 -15.04 3.13 -14.95
CA VAL A 164 -15.38 4.50 -14.56
C VAL A 164 -14.28 5.13 -13.69
N SER A 165 -13.68 4.33 -12.79
CA SER A 165 -12.58 4.75 -11.92
C SER A 165 -11.30 5.07 -12.70
N SER A 166 -11.10 4.46 -13.87
CA SER A 166 -9.90 4.60 -14.69
C SER A 166 -9.60 6.05 -15.10
N ALA A 167 -10.62 6.89 -15.26
CA ALA A 167 -10.47 8.30 -15.59
C ALA A 167 -9.71 9.10 -14.52
N TYR A 168 -9.71 8.63 -13.26
CA TYR A 168 -9.08 9.29 -12.11
C TYR A 168 -7.69 8.71 -11.79
N ILE A 169 -7.34 7.54 -12.37
CA ILE A 169 -6.05 6.87 -12.14
C ILE A 169 -4.86 7.79 -12.46
N PRO A 170 -4.79 8.50 -13.61
CA PRO A 170 -3.63 9.34 -13.94
C PRO A 170 -3.32 10.40 -12.88
N LEU A 171 -4.35 11.01 -12.29
CA LEU A 171 -4.16 12.00 -11.22
C LEU A 171 -3.66 11.34 -9.93
N SER A 172 -4.25 10.19 -9.54
CA SER A 172 -3.81 9.44 -8.36
C SER A 172 -2.36 8.95 -8.46
N THR A 173 -1.95 8.51 -9.66
CA THR A 173 -0.58 8.08 -9.96
C THR A 173 0.37 9.28 -9.91
N SER A 174 -0.01 10.42 -10.49
CA SER A 174 0.80 11.65 -10.44
C SER A 174 0.96 12.15 -9.00
N ALA A 175 -0.10 12.09 -8.18
CA ALA A 175 -0.05 12.43 -6.77
C ALA A 175 0.82 11.47 -5.95
N ALA A 176 0.79 10.16 -6.23
CA ALA A 176 1.70 9.21 -5.59
C ALA A 176 3.16 9.51 -6.00
N ASN A 177 3.43 9.69 -7.29
CA ASN A 177 4.77 10.01 -7.80
C ASN A 177 5.31 11.31 -7.20
N LEU A 178 4.47 12.32 -7.01
CA LEU A 178 4.85 13.57 -6.35
C LEU A 178 5.38 13.32 -4.94
N PHE A 179 4.70 12.49 -4.13
CA PHE A 179 5.17 12.12 -2.80
C PHE A 179 6.52 11.40 -2.85
N PHE A 180 6.72 10.46 -3.78
CA PHE A 180 8.00 9.75 -3.90
C PHE A 180 9.13 10.65 -4.39
N VAL A 181 8.85 11.69 -5.19
CA VAL A 181 9.84 12.74 -5.50
C VAL A 181 10.19 13.51 -4.23
N VAL A 182 9.20 13.90 -3.43
CA VAL A 182 9.42 14.60 -2.15
C VAL A 182 10.23 13.74 -1.18
N GLN A 183 9.91 12.44 -1.05
CA GLN A 183 10.66 11.49 -0.23
C GLN A 183 12.09 11.29 -0.74
N GLY A 184 12.27 11.27 -2.07
CA GLY A 184 13.56 11.14 -2.73
C GLY A 184 14.51 12.32 -2.48
N LEU A 185 14.01 13.48 -2.06
CA LEU A 185 14.86 14.63 -1.71
C LEU A 185 15.79 14.31 -0.53
N SER A 186 15.42 13.35 0.34
CA SER A 186 16.29 12.88 1.42
C SER A 186 17.66 12.36 0.94
N ALA A 187 17.76 11.92 -0.32
CA ALA A 187 19.01 11.49 -0.93
C ALA A 187 19.96 12.65 -1.27
N LEU A 188 19.44 13.86 -1.49
CA LEU A 188 20.25 15.07 -1.70
C LEU A 188 20.82 15.59 -0.38
N SER A 189 19.99 15.60 0.66
CA SER A 189 20.39 16.02 2.00
C SER A 189 19.53 15.32 3.04
N ASN A 190 20.18 14.85 4.11
CA ASN A 190 19.51 14.27 5.28
C ASN A 190 18.52 15.23 5.96
N LEU A 191 18.63 16.54 5.69
CA LEU A 191 17.70 17.55 6.21
C LEU A 191 16.33 17.52 5.50
N TYR A 192 16.24 16.96 4.30
CA TYR A 192 15.02 16.93 3.49
C TYR A 192 14.17 15.69 3.82
N GLN A 193 13.61 15.69 5.03
CA GLN A 193 12.70 14.64 5.48
C GLN A 193 11.28 15.18 5.58
N PHE A 194 10.37 14.61 4.78
CA PHE A 194 8.98 14.99 4.74
C PHE A 194 8.09 13.78 5.07
N GLY A 195 7.17 13.97 6.02
CA GLY A 195 6.27 12.89 6.45
C GLY A 195 5.07 12.67 5.52
N LEU A 196 4.71 11.40 5.32
CA LEU A 196 3.53 11.01 4.54
C LEU A 196 2.22 11.57 5.11
N VAL A 197 2.05 11.56 6.43
CA VAL A 197 0.82 12.04 7.09
C VAL A 197 0.51 13.47 6.66
N ARG A 198 1.51 14.36 6.71
CA ARG A 198 1.35 15.76 6.33
C ARG A 198 1.05 15.92 4.84
N TYR A 199 1.67 15.10 3.99
CA TYR A 199 1.38 15.09 2.56
C TYR A 199 -0.07 14.67 2.28
N LEU A 200 -0.57 13.62 2.95
CA LEU A 200 -1.96 13.17 2.81
C LEU A 200 -2.96 14.20 3.33
N GLU A 201 -2.65 14.91 4.41
CA GLU A 201 -3.47 16.04 4.88
C GLU A 201 -3.58 17.14 3.82
N LEU A 202 -2.47 17.53 3.20
CA LEU A 202 -2.46 18.50 2.10
C LEU A 202 -3.28 18.00 0.91
N TYR A 203 -3.10 16.74 0.52
CA TYR A 203 -3.85 16.11 -0.57
C TYR A 203 -5.36 16.13 -0.30
N ASN A 204 -5.78 15.67 0.88
CA ASN A 204 -7.17 15.67 1.30
C ASN A 204 -7.74 17.09 1.36
N ALA A 205 -6.97 18.07 1.84
CA ALA A 205 -7.39 19.47 1.86
C ALA A 205 -7.67 20.01 0.44
N VAL A 206 -6.84 19.68 -0.55
CA VAL A 206 -7.07 20.07 -1.95
C VAL A 206 -8.33 19.41 -2.51
N VAL A 207 -8.49 18.10 -2.27
CA VAL A 207 -9.60 17.31 -2.78
C VAL A 207 -10.94 17.71 -2.14
N LEU A 208 -10.93 18.16 -0.88
CA LEU A 208 -12.14 18.58 -0.14
C LEU A 208 -12.48 20.07 -0.33
N GLN A 209 -11.50 20.98 -0.37
CA GLN A 209 -11.78 22.43 -0.54
C GLN A 209 -12.38 22.79 -1.89
N GLU A 210 -12.16 21.96 -2.92
CA GLU A 210 -12.69 22.18 -4.27
C GLU A 210 -14.11 21.61 -4.45
N GLN A 211 -14.81 21.20 -3.38
CA GLN A 211 -16.24 20.92 -3.52
C GLN A 211 -16.97 22.18 -4.00
N PRO A 212 -17.93 22.07 -4.95
CA PRO A 212 -18.53 23.22 -5.60
C PRO A 212 -19.41 23.98 -4.59
N GLN A 213 -18.81 24.91 -3.86
CA GLN A 213 -19.50 26.03 -3.29
C GLN A 213 -19.80 26.98 -4.46
N SER A 214 -20.99 26.81 -5.04
CA SER A 214 -21.75 27.91 -5.64
C SER A 214 -21.04 28.72 -6.74
N SER A 215 -20.89 28.15 -7.94
CA SER A 215 -21.02 28.93 -9.20
C SER A 215 -20.96 28.03 -10.43
N SER A 216 -22.13 27.85 -11.05
CA SER A 216 -22.30 27.98 -12.51
C SER A 216 -21.11 27.60 -13.40
N GLN A 217 -21.04 26.32 -13.80
CA GLN A 217 -20.90 25.94 -15.21
C GLN A 217 -21.04 24.42 -15.38
N SER A 218 -22.27 24.02 -15.71
CA SER A 218 -22.54 22.80 -16.45
C SER A 218 -21.83 22.88 -17.80
N ILE A 219 -20.66 22.25 -17.94
CA ILE A 219 -20.05 22.01 -19.24
C ILE A 219 -19.70 20.53 -19.33
N THR A 220 -20.25 19.91 -20.35
CA THR A 220 -20.15 18.53 -20.83
C THR A 220 -18.73 18.08 -21.24
N GLY A 221 -17.70 18.54 -20.50
CA GLY A 221 -16.28 18.16 -20.55
C GLY A 221 -15.58 18.25 -19.18
N ALA A 222 -16.36 18.31 -18.09
CA ALA A 222 -15.99 18.73 -16.73
C ALA A 222 -14.95 17.90 -15.94
N PRO A 223 -14.79 16.56 -16.09
CA PRO A 223 -13.91 15.83 -15.18
C PRO A 223 -12.43 16.15 -15.42
N ILE A 224 -11.98 16.18 -16.69
CA ILE A 224 -10.55 16.35 -17.01
C ILE A 224 -10.06 17.76 -16.67
N SER A 225 -10.86 18.80 -16.95
CA SER A 225 -10.51 20.17 -16.60
C SER A 225 -10.43 20.37 -15.08
N ARG A 226 -11.34 19.74 -14.33
CA ARG A 226 -11.33 19.75 -12.87
C ARG A 226 -10.14 19.01 -12.26
N LEU A 227 -9.80 17.82 -12.78
CA LEU A 227 -8.61 17.07 -12.36
C LEU A 227 -7.32 17.89 -12.58
N ARG A 228 -7.26 18.67 -13.66
CA ARG A 228 -6.13 19.58 -13.91
C ARG A 228 -6.04 20.71 -12.88
N VAL A 229 -7.17 21.27 -12.45
CA VAL A 229 -7.20 22.30 -11.40
C VAL A 229 -6.73 21.71 -10.07
N ILE A 230 -7.22 20.53 -9.69
CA ILE A 230 -6.79 19.80 -8.48
C ILE A 230 -5.28 19.56 -8.52
N TRP A 231 -4.75 19.07 -9.65
CA TRP A 231 -3.30 18.87 -9.82
C TRP A 231 -2.51 20.17 -9.64
N GLN A 232 -2.91 21.26 -10.31
CA GLN A 232 -2.21 22.54 -10.22
C GLN A 232 -2.19 23.08 -8.78
N ARG A 233 -3.29 22.92 -8.05
CA ARG A 233 -3.38 23.34 -6.64
C ARG A 233 -2.55 22.45 -5.72
N LEU A 234 -2.58 21.13 -5.94
CA LEU A 234 -1.74 20.18 -5.23
C LEU A 234 -0.25 20.50 -5.40
N VAL A 235 0.19 20.77 -6.63
CA VAL A 235 1.58 21.14 -6.93
C VAL A 235 1.98 22.43 -6.21
N ARG A 236 1.12 23.47 -6.22
CA ARG A 236 1.39 24.73 -5.51
C ARG A 236 1.55 24.50 -4.01
N LEU A 237 0.61 23.80 -3.38
CA LEU A 237 0.65 23.54 -1.94
C LEU A 237 1.80 22.61 -1.54
N ALA A 238 2.13 21.62 -2.38
CA ALA A 238 3.30 20.79 -2.20
C ALA A 238 4.58 21.62 -2.30
N TYR A 239 4.66 22.56 -3.25
CA TYR A 239 5.79 23.48 -3.36
C TYR A 239 5.89 24.45 -2.18
N ASP A 240 4.78 24.99 -1.66
CA ASP A 240 4.82 25.85 -0.48
C ASP A 240 5.28 25.07 0.76
N TYR A 241 4.80 23.83 0.90
CA TYR A 241 5.20 22.92 1.98
C TYR A 241 6.69 22.55 1.90
N VAL A 242 7.15 22.06 0.74
CA VAL A 242 8.52 21.55 0.54
C VAL A 242 9.53 22.69 0.35
N GLY A 243 9.15 23.72 -0.41
CA GLY A 243 9.99 24.86 -0.76
C GLY A 243 10.39 25.73 0.42
N SER A 244 9.59 25.75 1.49
CA SER A 244 9.96 26.40 2.75
C SER A 244 11.15 25.72 3.44
N GLY A 245 11.32 24.41 3.24
CA GLY A 245 12.42 23.61 3.80
C GLY A 245 13.60 23.39 2.86
N LEU A 246 13.50 23.80 1.58
CA LEU A 246 14.54 23.58 0.57
C LEU A 246 15.48 24.76 0.38
N LEU A 247 16.77 24.47 0.21
CA LEU A 247 17.77 25.42 -0.26
C LEU A 247 17.42 25.93 -1.66
N ALA A 248 17.81 27.17 -1.97
CA ALA A 248 17.45 27.81 -3.23
C ALA A 248 17.92 27.03 -4.48
N ALA A 249 19.08 26.39 -4.41
CA ALA A 249 19.61 25.56 -5.49
C ALA A 249 18.74 24.31 -5.76
N ASP A 250 18.28 23.65 -4.71
CA ASP A 250 17.53 22.38 -4.81
C ASP A 250 16.06 22.59 -5.22
N ARG A 251 15.54 23.82 -5.10
CA ARG A 251 14.19 24.16 -5.55
C ARG A 251 14.00 23.93 -7.05
N LEU A 252 15.02 24.21 -7.87
CA LEU A 252 14.96 24.00 -9.31
C LEU A 252 14.90 22.51 -9.66
N ILE A 253 15.68 21.68 -8.96
CA ILE A 253 15.68 20.23 -9.14
C ILE A 253 14.29 19.67 -8.81
N PHE A 254 13.71 20.09 -7.69
CA PHE A 254 12.36 19.70 -7.31
C PHE A 254 11.32 20.10 -8.37
N LEU A 255 11.32 21.37 -8.80
CA LEU A 255 10.38 21.86 -9.81
C LEU A 255 10.52 21.14 -11.16
N LEU A 256 11.73 20.80 -11.57
CA LEU A 256 11.99 20.03 -12.79
C LEU A 256 11.35 18.63 -12.71
N ARG A 257 11.53 17.92 -11.58
CA ARG A 257 10.91 16.60 -11.35
C ARG A 257 9.39 16.69 -11.29
N VAL A 258 8.84 17.75 -10.73
CA VAL A 258 7.37 17.99 -10.72
C VAL A 258 6.84 18.26 -12.14
N ALA A 259 7.58 19.03 -12.95
CA ALA A 259 7.21 19.32 -14.33
C ALA A 259 7.19 18.04 -15.19
N GLU A 260 8.14 17.13 -14.98
CA GLU A 260 8.17 15.80 -15.61
C GLU A 260 6.90 15.01 -15.29
N ILE A 261 6.51 14.93 -14.01
CA ILE A 261 5.27 14.26 -13.61
C ILE A 261 4.05 14.91 -14.29
N GLY A 262 3.99 16.24 -14.30
CA GLY A 262 2.90 16.97 -14.96
C GLY A 262 2.82 16.71 -16.46
N SER A 263 3.97 16.53 -17.14
CA SER A 263 4.01 16.19 -18.57
C SER A 263 3.47 14.79 -18.85
N SER A 264 3.80 13.81 -17.99
CA SER A 264 3.30 12.43 -18.09
C SER A 264 1.77 12.32 -17.94
N MET A 265 1.14 13.28 -17.25
CA MET A 265 -0.32 13.35 -17.14
C MET A 265 -0.99 13.79 -18.46
N SER A 266 -0.25 14.49 -19.35
CA SER A 266 -0.75 15.01 -20.63
C SER A 266 -0.37 14.15 -21.84
N SER A 267 0.73 13.39 -21.75
CA SER A 267 1.23 12.52 -22.81
C SER A 267 1.55 11.14 -22.24
N SER A 268 0.90 10.10 -22.76
CA SER A 268 1.16 8.68 -22.48
C SER A 268 2.54 8.20 -22.99
N THR A 269 3.51 9.08 -23.15
CA THR A 269 4.84 8.75 -23.66
C THR A 269 5.84 8.72 -22.51
N PRO A 270 6.74 7.73 -22.47
CA PRO A 270 7.88 7.75 -21.53
C PRO A 270 8.66 9.06 -21.69
N PRO A 271 9.43 9.49 -20.66
CA PRO A 271 10.19 10.72 -20.74
C PRO A 271 11.00 10.74 -22.05
N PRO A 272 10.96 11.85 -22.82
CA PRO A 272 11.64 11.91 -24.11
C PRO A 272 13.13 11.59 -23.92
N SER A 273 13.74 10.91 -24.89
CA SER A 273 15.18 10.62 -24.92
C SER A 273 16.05 11.85 -24.63
N GLY A 274 15.54 13.06 -24.89
CA GLY A 274 16.14 14.33 -24.51
C GLY A 274 16.35 14.56 -23.00
N TYR A 275 15.54 13.98 -22.11
CA TYR A 275 15.75 14.10 -20.65
C TYR A 275 16.95 13.27 -20.19
N MET A 276 17.08 12.04 -20.71
CA MET A 276 18.25 11.21 -20.46
C MET A 276 19.52 11.84 -21.06
N GLN A 277 19.41 12.49 -22.22
CA GLN A 277 20.50 13.27 -22.81
C GLN A 277 20.87 14.48 -21.95
N LEU A 278 19.89 15.25 -21.43
CA LEU A 278 20.16 16.38 -20.53
C LEU A 278 20.85 15.94 -19.23
N LEU A 279 20.49 14.78 -18.69
CA LEU A 279 21.15 14.20 -17.52
C LEU A 279 22.56 13.66 -17.83
N SER A 280 22.79 13.12 -19.03
CA SER A 280 24.11 12.59 -19.43
C SER A 280 25.07 13.66 -19.95
N MET A 281 24.58 14.81 -20.41
CA MET A 281 25.40 15.91 -20.95
C MET A 281 26.32 16.58 -19.92
N SER A 282 26.16 16.29 -18.62
CA SER A 282 27.02 16.83 -17.54
C SER A 282 28.16 15.88 -17.13
N MET A 283 28.31 14.72 -17.78
CA MET A 283 29.40 13.77 -17.49
C MET A 283 30.57 13.80 -18.48
N GLU A 284 30.58 14.72 -19.47
CA GLU A 284 31.64 14.77 -20.50
C GLU A 284 32.61 15.96 -20.37
N GLU A 285 32.51 16.81 -19.35
CA GLU A 285 33.46 17.92 -19.13
C GLU A 285 34.14 17.78 -17.76
N ASP A 286 35.17 16.92 -17.67
CA ASP A 286 36.27 17.04 -16.68
C ASP A 286 37.41 16.03 -16.99
N ASP A 287 37.87 15.96 -18.24
CA ASP A 287 39.22 15.44 -18.53
C ASP A 287 40.21 16.62 -18.57
N GLU A 288 40.74 16.95 -17.40
CA GLU A 288 41.89 17.83 -17.22
C GLU A 288 43.05 17.39 -18.11
N LYS A 289 43.43 18.24 -19.09
CA LYS A 289 44.77 18.18 -19.69
C LYS A 289 45.79 18.61 -18.62
N PRO A 290 46.88 17.85 -18.40
CA PRO A 290 47.95 18.30 -17.53
C PRO A 290 48.62 19.53 -18.16
N LEU A 291 48.69 20.61 -17.38
CA LEU A 291 49.51 21.78 -17.68
C LEU A 291 50.98 21.34 -17.75
N SER A 292 51.54 21.40 -18.97
CA SER A 292 52.97 21.35 -19.25
C SER A 292 53.65 22.68 -18.94
#